data_AF-A0A9P1IMI6-F1
#
_entry.id   AF-A0A9P1IMI6-F1
#
_cell.length_a   1.000
_cell.length_b   1.000
_cell.length_c   1.000
_cell.angle_alpha   90.00
_cell.angle_beta   90.00
_cell.angle_gamma   90.00
#
_symmetry.space_group_name_H-M   'P 1'
#
loop_
_entity.id
_entity.type
_entity.pdbx_description
1 polymer ?
#
loop_
_entity_poly.entity_id
_entity_poly.type
_entity_poly.pdbx_seq_one_letter_code
_entity_poly.pdbx_strand_id
1 'polypeptide(L)'
;MSILFLFFVFPIFLANSVDQLKTRIRFEYNINCNIQKYWGYSIEFLEEDTGSQYDDKIVAEKWRNFEGVIKEKRVSFGKITGGDGYGNNFYEIVAKIHHTCTDDGNIYEVRERIGEFEVERKEFNITFELHIDNLGTKKDTFGRMINCDIFRHANCD
;
A
#
# COMPACT_ATOMS: atom_id res chain seq x y z
N MET A 1 -22.86 19.67 -60.62
CA MET A 1 -21.61 18.88 -60.75
C MET A 1 -20.86 18.98 -59.44
N SER A 2 -20.36 17.83 -58.99
CA SER A 2 -20.03 17.49 -57.62
C SER A 2 -18.90 18.30 -56.98
N ILE A 3 -19.11 18.63 -55.71
CA ILE A 3 -18.11 19.07 -54.73
C ILE A 3 -17.21 17.86 -54.46
N LEU A 4 -15.97 17.87 -54.95
CA LEU A 4 -15.02 16.78 -54.76
C LEU A 4 -14.00 17.13 -53.68
N PHE A 5 -14.22 16.53 -52.50
CA PHE A 5 -13.21 15.95 -51.60
C PHE A 5 -11.87 16.70 -51.44
N LEU A 6 -11.80 17.55 -50.42
CA LEU A 6 -10.56 17.88 -49.71
C LEU A 6 -10.83 17.86 -48.20
N PHE A 7 -11.25 16.70 -47.71
CA PHE A 7 -11.16 16.37 -46.30
C PHE A 7 -10.42 15.04 -46.20
N PHE A 8 -9.69 14.84 -45.10
CA PHE A 8 -8.82 13.69 -44.81
C PHE A 8 -7.34 13.86 -45.18
N VAL A 9 -6.73 14.95 -44.72
CA VAL A 9 -5.47 14.79 -43.99
C VAL A 9 -5.84 14.80 -42.51
N PHE A 10 -6.37 13.67 -42.05
CA PHE A 10 -6.58 13.39 -40.63
C PHE A 10 -5.23 13.57 -39.92
N PRO A 11 -5.16 14.27 -38.78
CA PRO A 11 -3.90 14.53 -38.11
C PRO A 11 -3.37 13.20 -37.55
N ILE A 12 -2.37 12.61 -38.22
CA ILE A 12 -1.59 11.46 -37.72
C ILE A 12 -0.61 11.90 -36.59
N PHE A 13 -0.77 13.11 -36.06
CA PHE A 13 0.21 13.75 -35.16
C PHE A 13 -0.22 13.90 -33.70
N LEU A 14 -1.18 13.11 -33.21
CA LEU A 14 -1.50 13.06 -31.78
C LEU A 14 -1.60 11.64 -31.21
N ALA A 15 -0.92 10.67 -31.84
CA ALA A 15 -0.51 9.45 -31.15
C ALA A 15 0.89 9.62 -30.53
N ASN A 16 1.20 10.81 -30.00
CA ASN A 16 2.21 10.90 -28.95
C ASN A 16 1.54 10.24 -27.75
N SER A 17 1.80 8.94 -27.62
CA SER A 17 1.55 8.18 -26.41
C SER A 17 1.92 9.06 -25.22
N VAL A 18 0.91 9.46 -24.45
CA VAL A 18 1.12 9.91 -23.09
C VAL A 18 1.80 8.72 -22.42
N ASP A 19 3.13 8.75 -22.35
CA ASP A 19 3.89 7.89 -21.46
C ASP A 19 3.40 8.26 -20.07
N GLN A 20 2.34 7.58 -19.62
CA GLN A 20 1.92 7.61 -18.24
C GLN A 20 3.18 7.38 -17.43
N LEU A 21 3.49 8.33 -16.55
CA LEU A 21 4.63 8.25 -15.65
C LEU A 21 4.52 6.91 -14.92
N LYS A 22 5.52 6.05 -15.13
CA LYS A 22 5.61 4.74 -14.48
C LYS A 22 6.71 4.82 -13.46
N THR A 23 6.33 4.98 -12.21
CA THR A 23 7.26 4.98 -11.08
C THR A 23 7.40 3.54 -10.58
N ARG A 24 8.64 3.07 -10.45
CA ARG A 24 8.94 1.76 -9.84
C ARG A 24 9.38 1.99 -8.42
N ILE A 25 8.86 1.19 -7.50
CA ILE A 25 9.20 1.33 -6.08
C ILE A 25 9.64 -0.03 -5.57
N ARG A 26 10.79 -0.05 -4.90
CA ARG A 26 11.30 -1.19 -4.16
C ARG A 26 11.13 -0.90 -2.67
N PHE A 27 10.32 -1.72 -2.01
CA PHE A 27 10.12 -1.69 -0.57
C PHE A 27 11.05 -2.72 0.07
N GLU A 28 11.84 -2.30 1.04
CA GLU A 28 12.69 -3.16 1.84
C GLU A 28 12.33 -2.98 3.31
N TYR A 29 11.83 -4.03 3.97
CA TYR A 29 11.33 -3.88 5.33
C TYR A 29 11.68 -5.06 6.21
N ASN A 30 11.90 -4.77 7.49
CA ASN A 30 12.11 -5.78 8.51
C ASN A 30 10.81 -5.99 9.27
N ILE A 31 10.33 -7.23 9.31
CA ILE A 31 9.16 -7.60 10.12
C ILE A 31 9.64 -8.20 11.41
N ASN A 32 9.09 -7.70 12.52
CA ASN A 32 9.33 -8.22 13.85
C ASN A 32 8.01 -8.57 14.54
N CYS A 33 7.93 -9.79 15.08
CA CYS A 33 6.86 -10.26 15.95
C CYS A 33 7.47 -11.05 17.13
N ASN A 34 7.13 -10.66 18.36
CA ASN A 34 7.71 -11.23 19.58
C ASN A 34 6.90 -12.38 20.19
N ILE A 35 5.87 -12.90 19.50
CA ILE A 35 5.00 -13.96 20.01
C ILE A 35 5.61 -15.34 19.73
N GLN A 36 5.69 -16.19 20.75
CA GLN A 36 6.17 -17.58 20.65
C GLN A 36 5.07 -18.57 20.22
N LYS A 37 4.22 -18.19 19.28
CA LYS A 37 3.10 -19.01 18.78
C LYS A 37 3.07 -18.97 17.26
N TYR A 38 2.12 -19.69 16.67
CA TYR A 38 1.81 -19.57 15.25
C TYR A 38 1.13 -18.22 14.98
N TRP A 39 1.60 -17.51 13.97
CA TRP A 39 1.03 -16.23 13.55
C TRP A 39 1.24 -16.03 12.05
N GLY A 40 0.55 -15.05 11.47
CA GLY A 40 0.73 -14.70 10.07
C GLY A 40 0.47 -13.24 9.80
N TYR A 41 0.84 -12.80 8.59
CA TYR A 41 0.55 -11.45 8.12
C TYR A 41 0.37 -11.41 6.61
N SER A 42 -0.32 -10.38 6.13
CA SER A 42 -0.27 -9.85 4.76
C SER A 42 0.00 -8.35 4.80
N ILE A 43 0.63 -7.83 3.77
CA ILE A 43 0.94 -6.39 3.65
C ILE A 43 0.54 -5.88 2.27
N GLU A 44 -0.13 -4.75 2.24
CA GLU A 44 -0.46 -4.02 1.03
C GLU A 44 0.17 -2.63 1.11
N PHE A 45 0.86 -2.22 0.06
CA PHE A 45 1.35 -0.87 -0.10
C PHE A 45 0.39 -0.11 -1.00
N LEU A 46 -0.03 1.04 -0.50
CA LEU A 46 -1.02 1.90 -1.11
C LEU A 46 -0.41 3.28 -1.32
N GLU A 47 -0.87 3.94 -2.36
CA GLU A 47 -0.77 5.37 -2.51
C GLU A 47 -2.10 5.95 -2.00
N GLU A 48 -2.02 6.77 -0.95
CA GLU A 48 -3.17 7.39 -0.26
C GLU A 48 -3.23 8.88 -0.58
N ASP A 49 -3.81 9.17 -1.71
CA ASP A 49 -4.42 10.43 -2.08
C ASP A 49 -5.18 11.12 -0.90
N THR A 50 -4.65 12.22 -0.35
CA THR A 50 -5.30 12.95 0.76
C THR A 50 -6.65 13.53 0.33
N GLY A 51 -7.74 12.85 0.69
CA GLY A 51 -9.12 13.29 0.43
C GLY A 51 -9.80 12.65 -0.78
N SER A 52 -9.19 11.65 -1.42
CA SER A 52 -9.82 10.85 -2.48
C SER A 52 -10.28 9.53 -1.87
N GLN A 53 -11.33 8.94 -2.42
CA GLN A 53 -11.89 7.67 -1.92
C GLN A 53 -11.20 6.45 -2.54
N TYR A 54 -10.09 6.65 -3.25
CA TYR A 54 -9.48 5.62 -4.09
C TYR A 54 -7.99 5.51 -3.78
N ASP A 55 -7.66 4.79 -2.69
CA ASP A 55 -6.29 4.38 -2.40
C ASP A 55 -5.76 3.50 -3.57
N ASP A 56 -4.72 3.98 -4.25
CA ASP A 56 -4.15 3.28 -5.41
C ASP A 56 -3.20 2.16 -4.94
N LYS A 57 -3.57 0.91 -5.24
CA LYS A 57 -2.78 -0.25 -4.84
C LYS A 57 -1.47 -0.32 -5.62
N ILE A 58 -0.35 -0.26 -4.91
CA ILE A 58 1.01 -0.33 -5.48
C ILE A 58 1.48 -1.78 -5.57
N VAL A 59 1.40 -2.51 -4.46
CA VAL A 59 1.74 -3.94 -4.37
C VAL A 59 1.05 -4.57 -3.16
N ALA A 60 0.66 -5.84 -3.29
CA ALA A 60 0.09 -6.62 -2.20
C ALA A 60 0.83 -7.96 -2.06
N GLU A 61 1.40 -8.20 -0.89
CA GLU A 61 1.93 -9.50 -0.53
C GLU A 61 0.82 -10.38 0.05
N LYS A 62 0.78 -11.63 -0.42
CA LYS A 62 -0.15 -12.63 0.09
C LYS A 62 0.16 -12.98 1.54
N TRP A 63 -0.87 -13.49 2.22
CA TRP A 63 -0.76 -14.00 3.58
C TRP A 63 0.39 -15.01 3.73
N ARG A 64 1.20 -14.82 4.77
CA ARG A 64 2.32 -15.70 5.16
C ARG A 64 2.17 -16.07 6.61
N ASN A 65 2.55 -17.30 6.92
CA ASN A 65 2.49 -17.83 8.28
C ASN A 65 3.88 -18.19 8.79
N PHE A 66 4.01 -18.14 10.10
CA PHE A 66 5.25 -18.23 10.85
C PHE A 66 5.00 -18.92 12.18
N GLU A 67 6.06 -19.52 12.72
CA GLU A 67 6.05 -20.14 14.04
C GLU A 67 7.15 -19.50 14.90
N GLY A 68 6.76 -18.97 16.06
CA GLY A 68 7.68 -18.37 17.02
C GLY A 68 8.09 -16.94 16.69
N VAL A 69 9.12 -16.48 17.39
CA VAL A 69 9.68 -15.14 17.24
C VAL A 69 10.46 -15.03 15.94
N ILE A 70 10.15 -14.03 15.13
CA ILE A 70 10.83 -13.82 13.86
C ILE A 70 11.23 -12.37 13.71
N LYS A 71 12.46 -12.19 13.20
CA LYS A 71 12.98 -10.96 12.62
C LYS A 71 13.45 -11.26 11.20
N GLU A 72 12.63 -10.94 10.20
CA GLU A 72 12.94 -11.23 8.79
C GLU A 72 12.97 -9.96 7.96
N LYS A 73 13.98 -9.86 7.09
CA LYS A 73 14.09 -8.84 6.07
C LYS A 73 13.38 -9.27 4.80
N ARG A 74 12.49 -8.42 4.29
CA ARG A 74 11.69 -8.65 3.09
C ARG A 74 11.90 -7.56 2.06
N VAL A 75 11.66 -7.92 0.80
CA VAL A 75 11.72 -7.00 -0.33
C VAL A 75 10.52 -7.23 -1.22
N SER A 76 9.76 -6.17 -1.49
CA SER A 76 8.64 -6.18 -2.43
C SER A 76 8.87 -5.14 -3.52
N PHE A 77 8.35 -5.41 -4.71
CA PHE A 77 8.45 -4.52 -5.86
C PHE A 77 7.05 -4.11 -6.30
N GLY A 78 6.84 -2.81 -6.37
CA GLY A 78 5.58 -2.20 -6.75
C GLY A 78 5.74 -1.25 -7.92
N LYS A 79 4.61 -0.88 -8.51
CA LYS A 79 4.57 0.06 -9.62
C LYS A 79 3.35 0.94 -9.50
N ILE A 80 3.56 2.25 -9.60
CA ILE A 80 2.47 3.22 -9.71
C ILE A 80 2.30 3.55 -11.19
N THR A 81 1.05 3.47 -11.68
CA THR A 81 0.67 3.83 -13.05
C THR A 81 -0.31 4.99 -12.99
N GLY A 82 0.19 6.20 -12.82
CA GLY A 82 -0.62 7.39 -12.58
C GLY A 82 0.22 8.57 -12.13
N GLY A 83 -0.37 9.77 -12.20
CA GLY A 83 0.07 10.89 -11.38
C GLY A 83 -0.41 10.70 -9.94
N ASP A 84 0.01 11.59 -9.07
CA ASP A 84 -0.35 11.76 -7.65
C ASP A 84 -1.83 12.08 -7.35
N GLY A 85 -2.76 11.85 -8.29
CA GLY A 85 -4.18 12.17 -8.15
C GLY A 85 -4.57 13.67 -8.03
N TYR A 86 -3.67 14.53 -7.54
CA TYR A 86 -3.96 15.85 -6.98
C TYR A 86 -3.14 17.02 -7.55
N GLY A 87 -2.10 16.77 -8.33
CA GLY A 87 -1.21 17.81 -8.86
C GLY A 87 -0.32 18.50 -7.80
N ASN A 88 -0.14 17.89 -6.62
CA ASN A 88 0.88 18.26 -5.63
C ASN A 88 2.28 17.68 -5.97
N ASN A 89 2.35 16.73 -6.91
CA ASN A 89 3.49 15.93 -7.36
C ASN A 89 4.15 15.08 -6.26
N PHE A 90 3.39 14.56 -5.30
CA PHE A 90 3.88 13.62 -4.29
C PHE A 90 3.03 12.36 -4.23
N TYR A 91 3.65 11.21 -4.03
CA TYR A 91 2.99 9.98 -3.64
C TYR A 91 2.97 9.90 -2.12
N GLU A 92 1.79 9.85 -1.51
CA GLU A 92 1.63 9.54 -0.09
C GLU A 92 1.57 8.01 0.11
N ILE A 93 2.67 7.42 0.54
CA ILE A 93 2.78 5.96 0.63
C ILE A 93 2.39 5.46 2.03
N VAL A 94 1.49 4.47 2.05
CA VAL A 94 1.03 3.81 3.28
C VAL A 94 1.19 2.30 3.16
N ALA A 95 1.60 1.66 4.25
CA ALA A 95 1.58 0.21 4.40
C ALA A 95 0.36 -0.19 5.23
N LYS A 96 -0.52 -0.99 4.64
CA LYS A 96 -1.68 -1.60 5.27
C LYS A 96 -1.36 -3.07 5.58
N ILE A 97 -1.28 -3.42 6.85
CA ILE A 97 -0.88 -4.74 7.31
C ILE A 97 -2.03 -5.42 8.01
N HIS A 98 -2.34 -6.65 7.60
CA HIS A 98 -3.19 -7.55 8.38
C HIS A 98 -2.31 -8.58 9.07
N HIS A 99 -2.52 -8.85 10.35
CA HIS A 99 -1.72 -9.82 11.09
C HIS A 99 -2.49 -10.55 12.18
N THR A 100 -1.97 -11.72 12.58
CA THR A 100 -2.37 -12.47 13.78
C THR A 100 -1.25 -12.59 14.80
N CYS A 101 -0.25 -11.71 14.74
CA CYS A 101 0.75 -11.56 15.81
C CYS A 101 0.10 -10.92 17.05
N THR A 102 -0.87 -11.62 17.64
CA THR A 102 -1.53 -11.22 18.88
C THR A 102 -1.75 -12.43 19.79
N ASP A 103 -1.97 -12.19 21.08
CA ASP A 103 -2.18 -13.28 22.05
C ASP A 103 -3.50 -14.02 21.87
N ASP A 104 -4.51 -13.34 21.34
CA ASP A 104 -5.87 -13.83 21.11
C ASP A 104 -6.04 -14.54 19.76
N GLY A 105 -5.03 -14.49 18.88
CA GLY A 105 -5.05 -15.08 17.54
C GLY A 105 -6.03 -14.42 16.56
N ASN A 106 -6.62 -13.28 16.90
CA ASN A 106 -7.51 -12.54 15.99
C ASN A 106 -6.71 -11.79 14.91
N ILE A 107 -7.41 -11.39 13.83
CA ILE A 107 -6.79 -10.58 12.77
C ILE A 107 -6.93 -9.09 13.11
N TYR A 108 -5.80 -8.40 13.16
CA TYR A 108 -5.70 -6.96 13.35
C TYR A 108 -5.23 -6.29 12.05
N GLU A 109 -5.64 -5.04 11.85
CA GLU A 109 -5.10 -4.16 10.83
C GLU A 109 -4.30 -3.03 11.48
N VAL A 110 -3.09 -2.86 10.96
CA VAL A 110 -2.23 -1.70 11.24
C VAL A 110 -2.03 -0.96 9.93
N ARG A 111 -2.17 0.36 9.97
CA ARG A 111 -1.83 1.24 8.85
C ARG A 111 -0.66 2.10 9.28
N GLU A 112 0.46 1.94 8.59
CA GLU A 112 1.69 2.67 8.86
C GLU A 112 1.95 3.65 7.72
N ARG A 113 2.03 4.93 8.06
CA ARG A 113 2.38 5.97 7.08
C ARG A 113 3.87 5.91 6.81
N ILE A 114 4.25 5.58 5.59
CA ILE A 114 5.65 5.41 5.19
C ILE A 114 6.27 6.78 4.84
N GLY A 115 5.53 7.65 4.18
CA GLY A 115 5.97 9.02 3.89
C GLY A 115 5.39 9.58 2.60
N GLU A 116 5.87 10.76 2.23
CA GLU A 116 5.54 11.45 0.98
C GLU A 116 6.78 11.46 0.08
N PHE A 117 6.62 11.12 -1.20
CA PHE A 117 7.73 10.98 -2.15
C PHE A 117 7.43 11.70 -3.44
N GLU A 118 8.34 12.54 -3.92
CA GLU A 118 8.14 13.29 -5.16
C GLU A 118 7.93 12.35 -6.36
N VAL A 119 7.00 12.70 -7.25
CA VAL A 119 6.72 11.94 -8.46
C VAL A 119 7.90 12.06 -9.44
N GLU A 120 8.73 11.03 -9.52
CA GLU A 120 9.82 10.94 -10.52
C GLU A 120 9.65 9.78 -11.50
N ARG A 121 10.20 9.93 -12.71
CA ARG A 121 10.33 8.85 -13.74
C ARG A 121 11.42 7.82 -13.41
N LYS A 122 11.69 7.56 -12.14
CA LYS A 122 12.81 6.72 -11.69
C LYS A 122 12.36 5.65 -10.70
N GLU A 123 13.30 4.78 -10.37
CA GLU A 123 13.13 3.77 -9.34
C GLU A 123 13.47 4.35 -7.97
N PHE A 124 12.58 4.17 -6.99
CA PHE A 124 12.82 4.55 -5.60
C PHE A 124 13.03 3.32 -4.73
N ASN A 125 13.93 3.43 -3.77
CA ASN A 125 14.13 2.44 -2.72
C ASN A 125 13.64 3.02 -1.40
N ILE A 126 12.69 2.34 -0.78
CA ILE A 126 12.14 2.71 0.53
C ILE A 126 12.53 1.63 1.52
N THR A 127 13.16 2.03 2.62
CA THR A 127 13.54 1.12 3.71
C THR A 127 12.89 1.53 5.01
N PHE A 128 12.23 0.60 5.69
CA PHE A 128 11.60 0.85 6.98
C PHE A 128 11.59 -0.42 7.86
N GLU A 129 11.29 -0.27 9.14
CA GLU A 129 11.14 -1.39 10.07
C GLU A 129 9.69 -1.45 10.51
N LEU A 130 9.07 -2.62 10.36
CA LEU A 130 7.71 -2.88 10.75
C LEU A 130 7.70 -3.67 12.07
N HIS A 131 7.24 -3.02 13.12
CA HIS A 131 6.98 -3.66 14.40
C HIS A 131 5.52 -4.09 14.44
N ILE A 132 5.29 -5.40 14.40
CA ILE A 132 3.96 -5.99 14.54
C ILE A 132 3.87 -6.53 15.97
N ASP A 133 3.23 -5.77 16.85
CA ASP A 133 2.97 -6.16 18.23
C ASP A 133 1.45 -6.25 18.51
N ASN A 134 1.07 -6.45 19.78
CA ASN A 134 -0.32 -6.60 20.26
C ASN A 134 -1.15 -5.29 20.12
N LEU A 135 -0.84 -4.46 19.13
CA LEU A 135 -1.44 -3.16 18.86
C LEU A 135 -2.06 -3.16 17.45
N GLY A 136 -3.06 -2.31 17.25
CA GLY A 136 -3.77 -2.20 15.98
C GLY A 136 -5.28 -2.27 16.12
N THR A 137 -5.97 -2.11 15.00
CA THR A 137 -7.44 -2.14 14.97
C THR A 137 -7.93 -3.59 14.77
N LYS A 138 -8.74 -4.12 15.71
CA LYS A 138 -9.30 -5.48 15.61
C LYS A 138 -10.37 -5.52 14.53
N LYS A 139 -10.31 -6.53 13.66
CA LYS A 139 -11.41 -6.80 12.73
C LYS A 139 -12.51 -7.57 13.47
N ASP A 140 -13.72 -6.99 13.54
CA ASP A 140 -14.87 -7.64 14.17
C ASP A 140 -15.42 -8.80 13.33
N THR A 141 -16.36 -9.57 13.89
CA THR A 141 -17.01 -10.71 13.23
C THR A 141 -17.78 -10.33 11.96
N PHE A 142 -18.06 -9.04 11.74
CA PHE A 142 -18.72 -8.48 10.57
C PHE A 142 -17.73 -7.84 9.57
N GLY A 143 -16.44 -7.94 9.83
CA GLY A 143 -15.38 -7.40 8.97
C GLY A 143 -15.10 -5.91 9.13
N ARG A 144 -15.63 -5.26 10.18
CA ARG A 144 -15.40 -3.85 10.49
C ARG A 144 -14.15 -3.67 11.35
N MET A 145 -13.40 -2.61 11.09
CA MET A 145 -12.20 -2.28 11.86
C MET A 145 -12.58 -1.51 13.13
N ILE A 146 -12.22 -2.02 14.30
CA ILE A 146 -12.43 -1.39 15.60
C ILE A 146 -11.09 -0.89 16.11
N ASN A 147 -10.98 0.41 16.40
CA ASN A 147 -9.74 0.99 16.91
C ASN A 147 -9.49 0.60 18.38
N CYS A 148 -8.45 -0.19 18.63
CA CYS A 148 -8.05 -0.62 19.97
C CYS A 148 -7.05 0.34 20.65
N ASP A 149 -6.59 1.40 19.95
CA ASP A 149 -5.55 2.31 20.47
C ASP A 149 -6.05 3.36 21.48
N ILE A 150 -7.34 3.41 21.81
CA ILE A 150 -7.90 4.47 22.68
C ILE A 150 -7.86 4.11 24.17
N PHE A 151 -7.65 2.86 24.56
CA PHE A 151 -7.62 2.50 25.98
C PHE A 151 -6.52 1.50 26.29
N ARG A 152 -5.40 2.01 26.83
CA ARG A 152 -4.38 1.22 27.53
C ARG A 152 -4.92 0.35 28.69
N HIS A 153 -6.23 0.32 28.95
CA HIS A 153 -6.88 -0.40 30.05
C HIS A 153 -8.30 -0.91 29.75
N ALA A 154 -8.71 -1.05 28.49
CA ALA A 154 -9.99 -1.73 28.20
C ALA A 154 -9.72 -3.06 27.50
N ASN A 155 -10.03 -4.16 28.19
CA ASN A 155 -10.13 -5.48 27.59
C ASN A 155 -10.98 -5.38 26.32
N CYS A 156 -10.40 -5.79 25.19
CA CYS A 156 -11.13 -6.00 23.95
C CYS A 156 -11.84 -7.36 24.00
N ASP A 157 -12.76 -7.50 24.96
CA ASP A 157 -13.71 -8.62 25.03
C ASP A 157 -14.87 -8.39 24.04
#